data_AF-A0A936EJE8-F1
#
_entry.id   AF-A0A936EJE8-F1
#
_cell.length_a   1.000
_cell.length_b   1.000
_cell.length_c   1.000
_cell.angle_alpha   90.00
_cell.angle_beta   90.00
_cell.angle_gamma   90.00
#
_symmetry.space_group_name_H-M   'P 1'
#
loop_
_entity.id
_entity.type
_entity.pdbx_description
1 polymer ?
#
loop_
_entity_poly.entity_id
_entity_poly.type
_entity_poly.pdbx_seq_one_letter_code
_entity_poly.pdbx_strand_id
1 'polypeptide(L)'
;MKKFLLVFAAIVITQCFTQVFAQTKIGYINVDEIFALMPETRKADSTLGAYQKDLADEYARQETELNTAIEKFIKDSLTMTAAIKEAKRSDLQTRVNGMSTKKQDYSTTFEKEKEKQIKPIQDKLLATIKAVAKENGYNHVLYKEQAIVFPETDDITALVKKKLGIK
;
A
#
# COMPACT_ATOMS: atom_id res chain seq x y z
N MET A 1 66.67 25.05 15.92
CA MET A 1 65.35 25.50 15.42
C MET A 1 64.92 24.81 14.12
N LYS A 2 65.74 24.77 13.05
CA LYS A 2 65.38 24.11 11.78
C LYS A 2 65.08 22.59 11.90
N LYS A 3 65.79 21.88 12.78
CA LYS A 3 65.57 20.44 13.05
C LYS A 3 64.27 20.16 13.82
N PHE A 4 63.84 21.08 14.70
CA PHE A 4 62.58 20.98 15.42
C PHE A 4 61.38 21.27 14.50
N LEU A 5 61.54 22.21 13.56
CA LEU A 5 60.52 22.52 12.56
C LEU A 5 60.29 21.36 11.57
N LEU A 6 61.35 20.62 11.23
CA LEU A 6 61.29 19.41 10.41
C LEU A 6 60.59 18.23 11.11
N VAL A 7 60.81 18.04 12.41
CA VAL A 7 60.13 17.00 13.20
C VAL A 7 58.65 17.35 13.40
N PHE A 8 58.33 18.62 13.61
CA PHE A 8 56.93 19.07 13.73
C PHE A 8 56.18 18.95 12.39
N ALA A 9 56.83 19.28 11.27
CA ALA A 9 56.26 19.08 9.93
C ALA A 9 56.03 17.59 9.61
N ALA A 10 56.93 16.69 10.04
CA ALA A 10 56.78 15.25 9.84
C ALA A 10 55.59 14.64 10.61
N ILE A 11 55.32 15.13 11.83
CA ILE A 11 54.18 14.70 12.67
C ILE A 11 52.85 15.20 12.10
N VAL A 12 52.80 16.44 11.58
CA VAL A 12 51.59 17.00 10.95
C VAL A 12 51.25 16.28 9.65
N ILE A 13 52.26 15.86 8.86
CA ILE A 13 52.04 15.10 7.62
C ILE A 13 51.52 13.67 7.89
N THR A 14 51.86 13.05 9.03
CA THR A 14 51.34 11.72 9.39
C THR A 14 49.87 11.75 9.83
N GLN A 15 49.33 12.90 10.24
CA GLN A 15 47.92 13.05 10.62
C GLN A 15 46.99 13.43 9.45
N CYS A 16 47.54 13.78 8.28
CA CYS A 16 46.74 14.19 7.11
C CYS A 16 46.18 13.04 6.25
N PHE A 17 46.49 11.76 6.56
CA PHE A 17 46.14 10.62 5.69
C PHE A 17 45.18 9.60 6.28
N THR A 18 44.45 9.90 7.36
CA THR A 18 43.27 9.09 7.69
C THR A 18 42.11 9.54 6.81
N GLN A 19 42.09 9.07 5.56
CA GLN A 19 40.84 9.02 4.80
C GLN A 19 39.90 8.09 5.57
N VAL A 20 39.08 8.64 6.45
CA VAL A 20 37.97 7.92 7.06
C VAL A 20 36.98 7.67 5.93
N PHE A 21 37.11 6.51 5.28
CA PHE A 21 36.02 5.97 4.49
C PHE A 21 34.88 5.73 5.47
N ALA A 22 33.87 6.62 5.48
CA ALA A 22 32.65 6.38 6.21
C ALA A 22 32.06 5.08 5.65
N GLN A 23 32.24 3.97 6.37
CA GLN A 23 31.69 2.70 5.96
C GLN A 23 30.18 2.87 5.91
N THR A 24 29.61 2.71 4.71
CA THR A 24 28.18 2.80 4.50
C THR A 24 27.48 1.77 5.38
N LYS A 25 26.82 2.23 6.45
CA LYS A 25 26.05 1.34 7.31
C LYS A 25 24.68 1.10 6.69
N ILE A 26 24.41 -0.15 6.33
CA ILE A 26 23.18 -0.59 5.69
C ILE A 26 22.35 -1.36 6.72
N GLY A 27 21.12 -0.92 6.94
CA GLY A 27 20.15 -1.64 7.75
C GLY A 27 19.28 -2.54 6.88
N TYR A 28 18.75 -3.61 7.47
CA TYR A 28 17.86 -4.55 6.80
C TYR A 28 16.53 -4.62 7.54
N ILE A 29 15.42 -4.73 6.81
CA ILE A 29 14.08 -4.73 7.40
C ILE A 29 13.15 -5.73 6.75
N ASN A 30 12.36 -6.42 7.57
CA ASN A 30 11.18 -7.17 7.14
C ASN A 30 9.94 -6.26 7.28
N VAL A 31 9.50 -5.69 6.16
CA VAL A 31 8.33 -4.80 6.15
C VAL A 31 7.03 -5.60 6.27
N ASP A 32 6.95 -6.78 5.67
CA ASP A 32 5.74 -7.59 5.66
C ASP A 32 5.35 -8.05 7.08
N GLU A 33 6.35 -8.45 7.88
CA GLU A 33 6.15 -8.80 9.29
C GLU A 33 5.61 -7.60 10.09
N ILE A 34 6.19 -6.42 9.91
CA ILE A 34 5.76 -5.20 10.61
C ILE A 34 4.34 -4.83 10.18
N PHE A 35 4.09 -4.86 8.88
CA PHE A 35 2.80 -4.49 8.30
C PHE A 35 1.68 -5.40 8.83
N ALA A 36 1.91 -6.70 8.94
CA ALA A 36 0.95 -7.67 9.48
C ALA A 36 0.63 -7.43 10.98
N LEU A 37 1.58 -6.92 11.75
CA LEU A 37 1.43 -6.71 13.19
C LEU A 37 0.76 -5.37 13.53
N MET A 38 0.80 -4.38 12.63
CA MET A 38 0.19 -3.06 12.83
C MET A 38 -1.33 -3.15 13.03
N PRO A 39 -1.89 -2.55 14.11
CA PRO A 39 -3.33 -2.48 14.34
C PRO A 39 -4.09 -1.80 13.20
N GLU A 40 -3.49 -0.79 12.58
CA GLU A 40 -4.07 -0.04 11.47
C GLU A 40 -4.28 -0.94 10.24
N THR A 41 -3.37 -1.90 10.00
CA THR A 41 -3.52 -2.88 8.92
C THR A 41 -4.75 -3.73 9.12
N ARG A 42 -4.94 -4.31 10.32
CA ARG A 42 -6.16 -5.08 10.63
C ARG A 42 -7.43 -4.28 10.46
N LYS A 43 -7.41 -2.99 10.82
CA LYS A 43 -8.55 -2.08 10.62
C LYS A 43 -8.81 -1.80 9.14
N ALA A 44 -7.76 -1.58 8.35
CA ALA A 44 -7.86 -1.41 6.90
C ALA A 44 -8.41 -2.68 6.24
N ASP A 45 -7.91 -3.86 6.60
CA ASP A 45 -8.39 -5.14 6.09
C ASP A 45 -9.88 -5.35 6.38
N SER A 46 -10.32 -5.07 7.61
CA SER A 46 -11.73 -5.15 7.98
C SER A 46 -12.59 -4.15 7.19
N THR A 47 -12.09 -2.93 6.99
CA THR A 47 -12.78 -1.88 6.23
C THR A 47 -12.89 -2.25 4.76
N LEU A 48 -11.82 -2.77 4.16
CA LEU A 48 -11.79 -3.20 2.76
C LEU A 48 -12.65 -4.43 2.53
N GLY A 49 -12.65 -5.39 3.47
CA GLY A 49 -13.55 -6.55 3.41
C GLY A 49 -15.03 -6.14 3.46
N ALA A 50 -15.39 -5.21 4.36
CA ALA A 50 -16.74 -4.65 4.39
C ALA A 50 -17.09 -3.93 3.09
N TYR A 51 -16.18 -3.09 2.58
CA TYR A 51 -16.39 -2.36 1.34
C TYR A 51 -16.56 -3.29 0.13
N GLN A 52 -15.75 -4.34 0.04
CA GLN A 52 -15.89 -5.37 -1.00
C GLN A 52 -17.26 -6.05 -0.93
N LYS A 53 -17.73 -6.37 0.29
CA LYS A 53 -19.04 -6.96 0.50
C LYS A 53 -20.16 -6.01 0.08
N ASP A 54 -20.08 -4.74 0.46
CA ASP A 54 -21.07 -3.73 0.10
C ASP A 54 -21.19 -3.56 -1.43
N LEU A 55 -20.06 -3.55 -2.14
CA LEU A 55 -20.06 -3.53 -3.62
C LEU A 55 -20.72 -4.78 -4.21
N ALA A 56 -20.44 -5.96 -3.64
CA ALA A 56 -21.03 -7.22 -4.11
C ALA A 56 -22.54 -7.29 -3.84
N ASP A 57 -22.98 -6.86 -2.65
CA ASP A 57 -24.40 -6.80 -2.28
C ASP A 57 -25.16 -5.81 -3.18
N GLU A 58 -24.58 -4.64 -3.44
CA GLU A 58 -25.16 -3.65 -4.35
C GLU A 58 -25.30 -4.19 -5.78
N TYR A 59 -24.30 -4.92 -6.27
CA TYR A 59 -24.37 -5.59 -7.57
C TYR A 59 -25.55 -6.57 -7.64
N ALA A 60 -25.63 -7.46 -6.64
CA ALA A 60 -26.62 -8.53 -6.59
C ALA A 60 -28.05 -7.96 -6.49
N ARG A 61 -28.21 -6.86 -5.75
CA ARG A 61 -29.47 -6.12 -5.68
C ARG A 61 -29.87 -5.59 -7.06
N GLN A 62 -28.95 -4.92 -7.76
CA GLN A 62 -29.22 -4.34 -9.08
C GLN A 62 -29.50 -5.41 -10.14
N GLU A 63 -28.80 -6.54 -10.08
CA GLU A 63 -29.06 -7.69 -10.92
C GLU A 63 -30.47 -8.26 -10.68
N THR A 64 -30.87 -8.41 -9.42
CA THR A 64 -32.21 -8.87 -9.04
C THR A 64 -33.30 -7.90 -9.53
N GLU A 65 -33.09 -6.59 -9.34
CA GLU A 65 -34.00 -5.54 -9.82
C GLU A 65 -34.11 -5.52 -11.35
N LEU A 66 -33.01 -5.82 -12.06
CA LEU A 66 -33.00 -5.91 -13.52
C LEU A 66 -33.76 -7.14 -14.01
N ASN A 67 -33.49 -8.31 -13.43
CA ASN A 67 -34.18 -9.55 -13.78
C ASN A 67 -35.69 -9.43 -13.53
N THR A 68 -36.09 -8.88 -12.37
CA THR A 68 -37.51 -8.61 -12.06
C THR A 68 -38.14 -7.67 -13.08
N ALA A 69 -37.42 -6.64 -13.54
CA ALA A 69 -37.93 -5.71 -14.54
C ALA A 69 -38.07 -6.36 -15.93
N ILE A 70 -37.16 -7.26 -16.31
CA ILE A 70 -37.24 -8.04 -17.55
C ILE A 70 -38.45 -8.98 -17.50
N GLU A 71 -38.64 -9.73 -16.41
CA GLU A 71 -39.78 -10.63 -16.23
C GLU A 71 -41.12 -9.87 -16.31
N LYS A 72 -41.20 -8.72 -15.63
CA LYS A 72 -42.37 -7.84 -15.69
C LYS A 72 -42.62 -7.33 -17.11
N PHE A 73 -41.58 -6.92 -17.82
CA PHE A 73 -41.70 -6.48 -19.21
C PHE A 73 -42.25 -7.60 -20.10
N ILE A 74 -41.74 -8.82 -19.99
CA ILE A 74 -42.22 -9.97 -20.77
C ILE A 74 -43.71 -10.22 -20.51
N LYS A 75 -44.11 -10.26 -19.24
CA LYS A 75 -45.50 -10.51 -18.82
C LYS A 75 -46.48 -9.44 -19.31
N ASP A 76 -46.09 -8.18 -19.17
CA ASP A 76 -46.94 -7.03 -19.52
C ASP A 76 -46.85 -6.68 -21.02
N SER A 77 -45.91 -7.26 -21.79
CA SER A 77 -45.62 -6.87 -23.18
C SER A 77 -46.80 -7.05 -24.14
N LEU A 78 -47.72 -7.96 -23.83
CA LEU A 78 -48.89 -8.26 -24.65
C LEU A 78 -49.97 -7.16 -24.56
N THR A 79 -49.98 -6.38 -23.48
CA THR A 79 -50.97 -5.31 -23.24
C THR A 79 -50.40 -3.91 -23.52
N MET A 80 -49.12 -3.80 -23.89
CA MET A 80 -48.46 -2.51 -24.18
C MET A 80 -48.62 -2.08 -25.64
N THR A 81 -48.72 -0.77 -25.86
CA THR A 81 -48.57 -0.17 -27.18
C THR A 81 -47.14 -0.34 -27.70
N ALA A 82 -46.95 -0.26 -29.02
CA ALA A 82 -45.62 -0.37 -29.64
C ALA A 82 -44.63 0.67 -29.10
N ALA A 83 -45.07 1.92 -28.91
CA ALA A 83 -44.23 2.99 -28.37
C ALA A 83 -43.77 2.72 -26.93
N ILE A 84 -44.66 2.25 -26.05
CA ILE A 84 -44.32 1.90 -24.66
C ILE A 84 -43.36 0.71 -24.63
N LYS A 85 -43.59 -0.29 -25.49
CA LYS A 85 -42.74 -1.48 -25.58
C LYS A 85 -41.31 -1.13 -25.99
N GLU A 86 -41.16 -0.25 -26.97
CA GLU A 86 -39.85 0.19 -27.45
C GLU A 86 -39.11 1.01 -26.38
N ALA A 87 -39.80 1.95 -25.72
CA ALA A 87 -39.21 2.72 -24.63
C ALA A 87 -38.71 1.83 -23.49
N LYS A 88 -39.50 0.84 -23.06
CA LYS A 88 -39.09 -0.11 -22.01
C LYS A 88 -37.95 -1.03 -22.46
N ARG A 89 -37.94 -1.49 -23.70
CA ARG A 89 -36.84 -2.29 -24.25
C ARG A 89 -35.54 -1.52 -24.21
N SER A 90 -35.56 -0.26 -24.65
CA SER A 90 -34.40 0.62 -24.63
C SER A 90 -33.87 0.89 -23.22
N ASP A 91 -34.77 1.13 -22.24
CA ASP A 91 -34.40 1.27 -20.82
C ASP A 91 -33.72 -0.01 -20.28
N LEU A 92 -34.34 -1.18 -20.49
CA LEU A 92 -33.77 -2.46 -20.06
C LEU A 92 -32.40 -2.72 -20.70
N GLN A 93 -32.24 -2.44 -21.99
CA GLN A 93 -30.96 -2.59 -22.67
C GLN A 93 -29.89 -1.64 -22.12
N THR A 94 -30.27 -0.40 -21.80
CA THR A 94 -29.39 0.56 -21.11
C THR A 94 -28.96 0.03 -19.75
N ARG A 95 -29.89 -0.53 -18.96
CA ARG A 95 -29.58 -1.11 -17.64
C ARG A 95 -28.67 -2.33 -17.74
N VAL A 96 -28.88 -3.22 -18.73
CA VAL A 96 -28.00 -4.36 -19.00
C VAL A 96 -26.58 -3.88 -19.32
N ASN A 97 -26.44 -2.90 -20.21
CA ASN A 97 -25.14 -2.32 -20.54
C ASN A 97 -24.48 -1.66 -19.30
N GLY A 98 -25.27 -0.97 -18.49
CA GLY A 98 -24.83 -0.34 -17.24
C GLY A 98 -24.30 -1.34 -16.21
N MET A 99 -24.83 -2.56 -16.14
CA MET A 99 -24.32 -3.61 -15.26
C MET A 99 -22.88 -4.01 -15.63
N SER A 100 -22.56 -4.09 -16.92
CA SER A 100 -21.19 -4.37 -17.38
C SER A 100 -20.22 -3.27 -16.97
N THR A 101 -20.62 -2.00 -17.14
CA THR A 101 -19.82 -0.84 -16.71
C THR A 101 -19.61 -0.83 -15.20
N LYS A 102 -20.66 -1.04 -14.41
CA LYS A 102 -20.59 -1.11 -12.94
C LYS A 102 -19.60 -2.16 -12.46
N LYS A 103 -19.56 -3.34 -13.09
CA LYS A 103 -18.61 -4.39 -12.74
C LYS A 103 -17.15 -3.93 -12.90
N GLN A 104 -16.84 -3.18 -13.97
CA GLN A 104 -15.52 -2.59 -14.18
C GLN A 104 -15.22 -1.48 -13.17
N ASP A 105 -16.21 -0.64 -12.88
CA ASP A 105 -16.09 0.46 -11.93
C ASP A 105 -15.83 -0.04 -10.50
N TYR A 106 -16.39 -1.18 -10.11
CA TYR A 106 -16.14 -1.78 -8.80
C TYR A 106 -14.69 -2.15 -8.58
N SER A 107 -14.05 -2.78 -9.57
CA SER A 107 -12.61 -3.07 -9.49
C SER A 107 -11.81 -1.77 -9.30
N THR A 108 -12.11 -0.76 -10.09
CA THR A 108 -11.43 0.55 -10.02
C THR A 108 -11.65 1.24 -8.68
N THR A 109 -12.88 1.20 -8.15
CA THR A 109 -13.23 1.90 -6.92
C THR A 109 -12.69 1.17 -5.70
N PHE A 110 -12.70 -0.17 -5.72
CA PHE A 110 -12.06 -0.99 -4.71
C PHE A 110 -10.55 -0.71 -4.62
N GLU A 111 -9.85 -0.64 -5.76
CA GLU A 111 -8.41 -0.32 -5.78
C GLU A 111 -8.13 1.08 -5.21
N LYS A 112 -8.97 2.08 -5.54
CA LYS A 112 -8.85 3.43 -4.97
C LYS A 112 -9.07 3.44 -3.45
N GLU A 113 -10.08 2.72 -2.97
CA GLU A 113 -10.33 2.65 -1.53
C GLU A 113 -9.20 1.88 -0.83
N LYS A 114 -8.67 0.81 -1.43
CA LYS A 114 -7.48 0.11 -0.95
C LYS A 114 -6.29 1.05 -0.81
N GLU A 115 -5.97 1.82 -1.85
CA GLU A 115 -4.87 2.79 -1.78
C GLU A 115 -5.08 3.81 -0.65
N LYS A 116 -6.29 4.37 -0.53
CA LYS A 116 -6.65 5.33 0.50
C LYS A 116 -6.50 4.78 1.92
N GLN A 117 -6.82 3.51 2.14
CA GLN A 117 -6.69 2.86 3.45
C GLN A 117 -5.23 2.47 3.76
N ILE A 118 -4.48 2.01 2.76
CA ILE A 118 -3.12 1.47 2.93
C ILE A 118 -2.06 2.57 2.96
N LYS A 119 -2.20 3.63 2.16
CA LYS A 119 -1.25 4.75 2.08
C LYS A 119 -0.86 5.35 3.45
N PRO A 120 -1.79 5.70 4.36
CA PRO A 120 -1.41 6.26 5.67
C PRO A 120 -0.60 5.27 6.52
N ILE A 121 -0.83 3.96 6.36
CA ILE A 121 -0.07 2.91 7.06
C ILE A 121 1.36 2.87 6.53
N GLN A 122 1.52 2.91 5.21
CA GLN A 122 2.83 2.98 4.55
C GLN A 122 3.60 4.24 4.94
N ASP A 123 2.94 5.40 4.95
CA ASP A 123 3.56 6.67 5.33
C ASP A 123 4.02 6.66 6.80
N LYS A 124 3.21 6.10 7.71
CA LYS A 124 3.56 5.92 9.12
C LYS A 124 4.76 4.97 9.28
N LEU A 125 4.76 3.85 8.57
CA LEU A 125 5.87 2.89 8.60
C LEU A 125 7.15 3.53 8.08
N LEU A 126 7.10 4.19 6.91
CA LEU A 126 8.24 4.86 6.31
C LEU A 126 8.83 5.95 7.22
N ALA A 127 7.98 6.76 7.85
CA ALA A 127 8.41 7.76 8.82
C ALA A 127 9.14 7.11 10.01
N THR A 128 8.64 5.97 10.49
CA THR A 128 9.26 5.22 11.59
C THR A 128 10.60 4.62 11.18
N ILE A 129 10.68 4.00 10.00
CA ILE A 129 11.92 3.45 9.43
C ILE A 129 12.98 4.54 9.34
N LYS A 130 12.63 5.71 8.78
CA LYS A 130 13.54 6.86 8.68
C LYS A 130 14.05 7.31 10.05
N ALA A 131 13.18 7.36 11.06
CA ALA A 131 13.57 7.73 12.41
C ALA A 131 14.54 6.72 13.03
N VAL A 132 14.23 5.42 12.93
CA VAL A 132 15.11 4.34 13.44
C VAL A 132 16.45 4.35 12.71
N ALA A 133 16.45 4.50 11.38
CA ALA A 133 17.67 4.58 10.59
C ALA A 133 18.57 5.73 11.06
N LYS A 134 17.99 6.93 11.23
CA LYS A 134 18.71 8.12 11.70
C LYS A 134 19.25 7.93 13.12
N GLU A 135 18.47 7.38 14.03
CA GLU A 135 18.86 7.14 15.43
C GLU A 135 19.99 6.12 15.58
N ASN A 136 20.10 5.17 14.65
CA ASN A 136 21.08 4.07 14.70
C ASN A 136 22.21 4.21 13.67
N GLY A 137 22.29 5.35 12.98
CA GLY A 137 23.36 5.69 12.04
C GLY A 137 23.34 4.89 10.74
N TYR A 138 22.16 4.43 10.28
CA TYR A 138 22.00 3.76 8.99
C TYR A 138 21.78 4.78 7.87
N ASN A 139 22.61 4.70 6.83
CA ASN A 139 22.52 5.57 5.66
C ASN A 139 21.58 4.99 4.59
N HIS A 140 21.42 3.66 4.60
CA HIS A 140 20.50 2.93 3.74
C HIS A 140 19.73 1.91 4.57
N VAL A 141 18.50 1.64 4.15
CA VAL A 141 17.70 0.53 4.65
C VAL A 141 17.21 -0.26 3.45
N LEU A 142 17.50 -1.55 3.42
CA LEU A 142 17.09 -2.47 2.36
C LEU A 142 16.07 -3.46 2.90
N TYR A 143 15.19 -3.90 2.00
CA TYR A 143 14.30 -5.02 2.27
C TYR A 143 15.14 -6.29 2.46
N LYS A 144 14.83 -7.09 3.49
CA LYS A 144 15.55 -8.35 3.74
C LYS A 144 15.47 -9.28 2.54
N GLU A 145 14.35 -9.27 1.83
CA GLU A 145 14.06 -10.10 0.65
C GLU A 145 15.02 -9.80 -0.52
N GLN A 146 15.73 -8.66 -0.50
CA GLN A 146 16.72 -8.27 -1.52
C GLN A 146 18.12 -8.82 -1.22
N ALA A 147 18.34 -9.45 -0.06
CA ALA A 147 19.64 -9.96 0.35
C ALA A 147 19.54 -11.45 0.72
N ILE A 148 20.39 -12.28 0.10
CA ILE A 148 20.51 -13.70 0.46
C ILE A 148 21.20 -13.83 1.83
N VAL A 149 22.16 -12.94 2.13
CA VAL A 149 22.92 -12.91 3.38
C VAL A 149 23.09 -11.45 3.80
N PHE A 150 22.86 -11.16 5.08
CA PHE A 150 23.11 -9.88 5.72
C PHE A 150 23.52 -10.08 7.19
N PRO A 151 24.21 -9.11 7.82
CA PRO A 151 24.51 -9.19 9.24
C PRO A 151 23.24 -9.05 10.08
N GLU A 152 22.93 -10.03 10.93
CA GLU A 152 21.78 -9.99 11.85
C GLU A 152 21.81 -8.77 12.79
N THR A 153 23.02 -8.26 13.11
CA THR A 153 23.20 -7.04 13.91
C THR A 153 22.68 -5.78 13.23
N ASP A 154 22.49 -5.82 11.90
CA ASP A 154 21.96 -4.71 11.11
C ASP A 154 20.50 -4.88 10.73
N ASP A 155 19.83 -5.92 11.24
CA ASP A 155 18.38 -6.03 11.18
C ASP A 155 17.71 -5.01 12.11
N ILE A 156 16.99 -4.06 11.53
CA ILE A 156 16.27 -3.03 12.26
C ILE A 156 14.80 -3.40 12.52
N THR A 157 14.32 -4.56 12.07
CA THR A 157 12.91 -4.98 12.17
C THR A 157 12.41 -4.87 13.61
N ALA A 158 13.14 -5.44 14.57
CA ALA A 158 12.78 -5.37 15.99
C ALA A 158 12.78 -3.93 16.54
N LEU A 159 13.70 -3.08 16.09
CA LEU A 159 13.78 -1.67 16.49
C LEU A 159 12.57 -0.88 15.99
N VAL A 160 12.16 -1.11 14.74
CA VAL A 160 10.98 -0.48 14.13
C VAL A 160 9.70 -0.95 14.81
N LYS A 161 9.54 -2.25 15.07
CA LYS A 161 8.41 -2.80 15.85
C LYS A 161 8.30 -2.14 17.22
N LYS A 162 9.43 -2.06 17.94
CA LYS A 162 9.50 -1.41 19.25
C LYS A 162 9.07 0.06 19.19
N LYS A 163 9.52 0.81 18.17
CA LYS A 163 9.17 2.23 18.00
C LYS A 163 7.71 2.45 17.61
N LEU A 164 7.11 1.51 16.88
CA LEU A 164 5.67 1.47 16.58
C LEU A 164 4.81 1.01 17.76
N GLY A 165 5.42 0.50 18.83
CA GLY A 165 4.70 -0.03 20.00
C GLY A 165 4.02 -1.37 19.75
N ILE A 166 4.49 -2.14 18.77
CA ILE A 166 3.96 -3.47 18.42
C ILE A 166 4.93 -4.56 18.89
N LYS A 167 4.38 -5.68 19.35
CA LYS A 167 5.13 -6.84 19.88
C LYS A 167 5.54 -7.76 18.74
#